data_AF-A0AAV4A330-F1
#
_entry.id   AF-A0AAV4A330-F1
#
_cell.length_a   1.000
_cell.length_b   1.000
_cell.length_c   1.000
_cell.angle_alpha   90.00
_cell.angle_beta   90.00
_cell.angle_gamma   90.00
#
_symmetry.space_group_name_H-M   'P 1'
#
loop_
_entity.id
_entity.type
_entity.pdbx_description
1 polymer ?
#
loop_
_entity_poly.entity_id
_entity_poly.type
_entity_poly.pdbx_seq_one_letter_code
_entity_poly.pdbx_strand_id
1 'polypeptide(L)'
;MSLDLVSRSLDLDLEKDTNDQRKKQKNGSKRMPGSQNVTGLITTNRQGLRRELSKVERKQKKKAAEKKKKQKLKSRIEKYQEEHGQDYTQSNVEALKLIADLGKVSSDIAEKILYQHPCRLSRDVKQKSKEDESTPFSEKDFEKFAQDYTSSSR
;
A
#
# COMPACT_ATOMS: atom_id res chain seq x y z
N MET A 1 25.93 8.12 2.43
CA MET A 1 25.09 7.01 1.96
C MET A 1 25.96 6.09 1.11
N SER A 2 26.14 4.81 1.48
CA SER A 2 27.00 3.90 0.72
C SER A 2 26.27 3.34 -0.51
N LEU A 3 26.99 3.27 -1.62
CA LEU A 3 26.47 2.80 -2.92
C LEU A 3 25.97 1.35 -2.85
N ASP A 4 26.61 0.52 -2.01
CA ASP A 4 26.23 -0.88 -1.74
C ASP A 4 24.88 -1.02 -0.99
N LEU A 5 24.46 0.03 -0.27
CA LEU A 5 23.19 0.06 0.48
C LEU A 5 22.05 0.52 -0.44
N VAL A 6 22.34 1.46 -1.34
CA VAL A 6 21.43 1.91 -2.40
C VAL A 6 21.18 0.78 -3.41
N SER A 7 22.23 0.07 -3.85
CA SER A 7 22.08 -1.04 -4.81
C SER A 7 21.24 -2.19 -4.25
N ARG A 8 21.39 -2.54 -2.96
CA ARG A 8 20.55 -3.54 -2.27
C ARG A 8 19.11 -3.08 -2.09
N SER A 9 18.87 -1.80 -1.83
CA SER A 9 17.49 -1.28 -1.69
C SER A 9 16.72 -1.24 -3.02
N LEU A 10 17.44 -1.25 -4.14
CA LEU A 10 16.88 -1.16 -5.49
C LEU A 10 17.00 -2.48 -6.27
N ASP A 11 17.41 -3.58 -5.62
CA ASP A 11 17.69 -4.89 -6.23
C ASP A 11 18.49 -4.78 -7.55
N LEU A 12 19.47 -3.87 -7.57
CA LEU A 12 20.37 -3.71 -8.71
C LEU A 12 21.52 -4.70 -8.56
N ASP A 13 21.47 -5.79 -9.34
CA ASP A 13 22.54 -6.80 -9.47
C ASP A 13 23.80 -6.19 -10.12
N LEU A 14 24.50 -5.35 -9.37
CA LEU A 14 25.82 -4.84 -9.73
C LEU A 14 26.85 -5.82 -9.16
N GLU A 15 27.30 -6.75 -10.00
CA GLU A 15 28.44 -7.59 -9.67
C GLU A 15 29.64 -6.70 -9.33
N LYS A 16 30.28 -6.98 -8.18
CA LYS A 16 31.46 -6.26 -7.71
C LYS A 16 32.62 -6.52 -8.67
N ASP A 17 32.82 -5.61 -9.63
CA ASP A 17 34.01 -5.54 -10.47
C ASP A 17 35.24 -5.29 -9.59
N THR A 18 35.82 -6.38 -9.06
CA THR A 18 37.17 -6.38 -8.48
C THR A 18 38.15 -6.83 -9.55
N ASN A 19 38.22 -6.06 -10.63
CA ASN A 19 39.34 -6.12 -11.57
C ASN A 19 40.48 -5.29 -10.99
N ASP A 20 41.23 -5.86 -10.05
CA ASP A 20 42.57 -5.35 -9.77
C ASP A 20 43.56 -6.47 -9.44
N GLN A 21 44.68 -6.41 -10.15
CA GLN A 21 45.95 -7.11 -9.92
C GLN A 21 46.13 -8.51 -10.55
N ARG A 22 46.24 -8.50 -11.88
CA ARG A 22 47.09 -9.45 -12.60
C ARG A 22 48.57 -9.11 -12.37
N LYS A 23 49.29 -9.88 -11.55
CA LYS A 23 50.76 -9.99 -11.65
C LYS A 23 51.18 -11.45 -11.78
N LYS A 24 51.80 -11.74 -12.92
CA LYS A 24 52.54 -12.97 -13.24
C LYS A 24 53.69 -13.16 -12.24
N GLN A 25 53.84 -14.35 -11.67
CA GLN A 25 55.15 -14.93 -11.37
C GLN A 25 55.12 -16.43 -11.68
N LYS A 26 55.88 -16.81 -12.71
CA LYS A 26 56.46 -18.15 -12.86
C LYS A 26 57.66 -18.21 -11.92
N ASN A 27 57.80 -19.28 -11.15
CA ASN A 27 59.03 -20.09 -11.08
C ASN A 27 58.84 -21.26 -10.11
N GLY A 28 59.36 -22.41 -10.50
CA GLY A 28 59.26 -23.66 -9.77
C GLY A 28 60.03 -23.64 -8.46
N SER A 29 59.47 -24.31 -7.45
CA SER A 29 60.19 -24.65 -6.23
C SER A 29 60.28 -26.17 -6.11
N LYS A 30 61.52 -26.62 -5.92
CA LYS A 30 61.96 -28.01 -5.83
C LYS A 30 61.19 -28.75 -4.72
N ARG A 31 60.73 -29.96 -5.01
CA ARG A 31 60.21 -30.88 -3.99
C ARG A 31 61.38 -31.40 -3.14
N MET A 32 61.36 -31.12 -1.84
CA MET A 32 62.15 -31.84 -0.85
C MET A 32 61.31 -33.02 -0.32
N PRO A 33 61.88 -34.22 -0.15
CA PRO A 33 61.18 -35.35 0.45
C PRO A 33 61.31 -35.25 1.97
N GLY A 34 60.18 -35.17 2.69
CA GLY A 34 60.19 -35.22 4.16
C GLY A 34 59.43 -34.08 4.83
N SER A 35 58.13 -33.96 4.55
CA SER A 35 57.19 -33.30 5.47
C SER A 35 55.79 -33.82 5.13
N GLN A 36 55.33 -34.82 5.88
CA GLN A 36 53.94 -35.26 5.84
C GLN A 36 53.08 -34.16 6.48
N ASN A 37 52.73 -33.16 5.68
CA ASN A 37 51.64 -32.25 6.02
C ASN A 37 50.33 -33.06 5.95
N VAL A 38 49.85 -33.52 7.11
CA VAL A 38 48.55 -34.20 7.30
C VAL A 38 47.37 -33.32 6.84
N THR A 39 47.58 -32.01 6.68
CA THR A 39 46.63 -31.06 6.08
C THR A 39 46.58 -31.10 4.54
N GLY A 40 47.57 -31.72 3.88
CA GLY A 40 47.60 -31.94 2.43
C GLY A 40 46.68 -33.08 1.95
N LEU A 41 46.10 -33.85 2.88
CA LEU A 41 45.17 -34.95 2.57
C LEU A 41 43.72 -34.50 2.38
N ILE A 42 43.39 -33.22 2.63
CA ILE A 42 42.09 -32.64 2.29
C ILE A 42 42.24 -31.87 0.97
N THR A 43 42.64 -32.57 -0.09
CA THR A 43 42.48 -32.03 -1.45
C THR A 43 41.01 -32.16 -1.82
N THR A 44 40.20 -31.18 -1.43
CA THR A 44 38.90 -30.99 -2.09
C THR A 44 39.17 -30.99 -3.59
N ASN A 45 38.49 -31.85 -4.36
CA ASN A 45 38.68 -31.99 -5.80
C ASN A 45 38.15 -30.76 -6.55
N ARG A 46 38.77 -29.59 -6.28
CA ARG A 46 38.41 -28.28 -6.82
C ARG A 46 38.52 -28.27 -8.34
N GLN A 47 39.41 -29.08 -8.90
CA GLN A 47 39.57 -29.20 -10.35
C GLN A 47 38.43 -30.01 -10.98
N GLY A 48 37.96 -31.08 -10.34
CA GLY A 48 36.78 -31.83 -10.74
C GLY A 48 35.51 -30.99 -10.68
N LEU A 49 35.30 -30.29 -9.56
CA LEU A 49 34.17 -29.38 -9.36
C LEU A 49 34.15 -28.25 -10.42
N ARG A 50 35.31 -27.64 -10.73
CA ARG A 50 35.42 -26.63 -11.80
C ARG A 50 35.08 -27.20 -13.18
N ARG A 51 35.47 -28.45 -13.47
CA ARG A 51 35.13 -29.12 -14.74
C ARG A 51 33.63 -29.39 -14.83
N GLU A 52 33.00 -29.78 -13.73
CA GLU A 52 31.55 -30.01 -13.66
C GLU A 52 30.76 -28.71 -13.80
N LEU A 53 31.14 -27.66 -13.07
CA LEU A 53 30.56 -26.32 -13.22
C LEU A 53 30.67 -25.81 -14.66
N SER A 54 31.85 -25.93 -15.29
CA SER A 54 32.02 -25.53 -16.69
C SER A 54 31.15 -26.35 -17.65
N LYS A 55 30.94 -27.64 -17.39
CA LYS A 55 30.01 -28.48 -18.17
C LYS A 55 28.56 -28.01 -18.01
N VAL A 56 28.14 -27.65 -16.80
CA VAL A 56 26.79 -27.13 -16.52
C VAL A 56 26.58 -25.79 -17.22
N GLU A 57 27.50 -24.85 -17.08
CA GLU A 57 27.45 -23.54 -17.75
C GLU A 57 27.38 -23.68 -19.28
N ARG A 58 28.20 -24.58 -19.86
CA ARG A 58 28.15 -24.85 -21.31
C ARG A 58 26.81 -25.42 -21.74
N LYS A 59 26.22 -26.33 -20.96
CA LYS A 59 24.89 -26.87 -21.23
C LYS A 59 23.81 -25.78 -21.14
N GLN A 60 23.88 -24.90 -20.14
CA GLN A 60 22.95 -23.78 -20.01
C GLN A 60 23.06 -22.80 -21.17
N LYS A 61 24.29 -22.43 -21.58
CA LYS A 61 24.53 -21.57 -22.74
C LYS A 61 23.97 -22.17 -24.04
N LYS A 62 24.14 -23.48 -24.25
CA LYS A 62 23.55 -24.19 -25.41
C LYS A 62 22.02 -24.15 -25.37
N LYS A 63 21.40 -24.45 -24.22
CA LYS A 63 19.94 -24.37 -24.05
C LYS A 63 19.41 -22.96 -24.33
N ALA A 64 20.08 -21.93 -23.83
CA ALA A 64 19.69 -20.54 -24.08
C ALA A 64 19.80 -20.16 -25.56
N ALA A 65 20.87 -20.59 -26.25
CA ALA A 65 21.05 -20.36 -27.68
C ALA A 65 19.98 -21.10 -28.51
N GLU A 66 19.64 -22.35 -28.16
CA GLU A 66 18.57 -23.10 -28.81
C GLU A 66 17.19 -22.48 -28.59
N LYS A 67 16.90 -22.01 -27.37
CA LYS A 67 15.68 -21.25 -27.08
C LYS A 67 15.59 -19.99 -27.94
N LYS A 68 16.68 -19.21 -28.05
CA LYS A 68 16.75 -18.02 -28.90
C LYS A 68 16.56 -18.35 -30.39
N LYS A 69 17.11 -19.47 -30.88
CA LYS A 69 16.91 -19.93 -32.27
C LYS A 69 15.48 -20.40 -32.56
N LYS A 70 14.82 -21.02 -31.58
CA LYS A 70 13.43 -21.49 -31.69
C LYS A 70 12.41 -20.37 -31.48
N GLN A 71 12.81 -19.27 -30.84
CA GLN A 71 11.96 -18.11 -30.65
C GLN A 71 11.85 -17.38 -31.99
N LYS A 72 10.75 -17.63 -32.71
CA LYS A 72 10.35 -16.79 -33.84
C LYS A 72 10.31 -15.34 -33.35
N LEU A 73 10.79 -14.40 -34.16
CA LEU A 73 10.65 -12.97 -33.91
C LEU A 73 9.15 -12.63 -33.93
N LYS A 74 8.49 -12.80 -32.78
CA LYS A 74 7.11 -12.36 -32.59
C LYS A 74 7.09 -10.84 -32.61
N SER A 75 6.10 -10.28 -33.27
CA SER A 75 5.89 -8.84 -33.22
C SER A 75 5.61 -8.39 -31.79
N ARG A 76 5.89 -7.12 -31.46
CA ARG A 76 5.53 -6.58 -30.13
C ARG A 76 4.03 -6.69 -29.86
N ILE A 77 3.20 -6.64 -30.91
CA ILE A 77 1.74 -6.75 -30.83
C ILE A 77 1.33 -8.18 -30.45
N GLU A 78 1.91 -9.21 -31.06
CA GLU A 78 1.64 -10.61 -30.70
C GLU A 78 2.05 -10.90 -29.26
N LYS A 79 3.19 -10.38 -28.80
CA LYS A 79 3.59 -10.52 -27.40
C LYS A 79 2.62 -9.84 -26.45
N TYR A 80 2.17 -8.64 -26.79
CA TYR A 80 1.16 -7.91 -26.02
C TYR A 80 -0.17 -8.69 -25.96
N GLN A 81 -0.60 -9.29 -27.07
CA GLN A 81 -1.80 -10.14 -27.09
C GLN A 81 -1.63 -11.45 -26.33
N GLU A 82 -0.43 -12.04 -26.26
CA GLU A 82 -0.17 -13.22 -25.43
C GLU A 82 -0.14 -12.89 -23.94
N GLU A 83 0.47 -11.75 -23.58
CA GLU A 83 0.61 -11.28 -22.20
C GLU A 83 -0.70 -10.67 -21.65
N HIS A 84 -1.53 -10.09 -22.52
CA HIS A 84 -2.77 -9.40 -22.17
C HIS A 84 -3.99 -9.92 -22.94
N GLY A 85 -3.97 -11.20 -23.35
CA GLY A 85 -5.01 -11.80 -24.19
C GLY A 85 -6.38 -11.92 -23.53
N GLN A 86 -6.46 -11.73 -22.21
CA GLN A 86 -7.71 -11.56 -21.50
C GLN A 86 -8.05 -10.09 -21.34
N ASP A 87 -9.18 -9.72 -21.94
CA ASP A 87 -9.79 -8.42 -21.73
C ASP A 87 -10.52 -8.40 -20.37
N TYR A 88 -10.00 -7.59 -19.45
CA TYR A 88 -10.58 -7.40 -18.12
C TYR A 88 -11.47 -6.16 -18.02
N THR A 89 -11.77 -5.47 -19.13
CA THR A 89 -12.58 -4.24 -19.10
C THR A 89 -13.92 -4.44 -18.41
N GLN A 90 -14.65 -5.52 -18.70
CA GLN A 90 -15.95 -5.78 -18.09
C GLN A 90 -15.83 -6.00 -16.57
N SER A 91 -14.89 -6.84 -16.14
CA SER A 91 -14.63 -7.09 -14.72
C SER A 91 -14.23 -5.81 -13.97
N ASN A 92 -13.43 -4.95 -14.62
CA ASN A 92 -13.01 -3.67 -14.04
C ASN A 92 -14.20 -2.70 -13.92
N VAL A 93 -15.07 -2.63 -14.92
CA VAL A 93 -16.28 -1.80 -14.88
C VAL A 93 -17.23 -2.26 -13.79
N GLU A 94 -17.41 -3.57 -13.60
CA GLU A 94 -18.20 -4.13 -12.51
C GLU A 94 -17.62 -3.81 -11.14
N ALA A 95 -16.30 -3.98 -10.97
CA ALA A 95 -15.62 -3.62 -9.73
C ALA A 95 -15.79 -2.13 -9.39
N LEU A 96 -15.68 -1.24 -10.38
CA LEU A 96 -15.89 0.20 -10.20
C LEU A 96 -17.33 0.53 -9.79
N LYS A 97 -18.33 -0.16 -10.36
CA LYS A 97 -19.74 0.01 -9.94
C LYS A 97 -19.95 -0.42 -8.50
N LEU A 98 -19.42 -1.58 -8.10
CA LEU A 98 -19.51 -2.07 -6.73
C LEU A 98 -18.85 -1.11 -5.73
N ILE A 99 -17.67 -0.58 -6.04
CA ILE A 99 -17.00 0.44 -5.21
C ILE A 99 -17.84 1.71 -5.12
N ALA A 100 -18.41 2.16 -6.25
CA ALA A 100 -19.27 3.34 -6.27
C ALA A 100 -20.56 3.15 -5.46
N ASP A 101 -21.07 1.91 -5.34
CA ASP A 101 -22.27 1.60 -4.59
C ASP A 101 -22.00 1.40 -3.08
N LEU A 102 -20.82 0.90 -2.71
CA LEU A 102 -20.41 0.75 -1.30
C LEU A 102 -20.35 2.09 -0.54
N GLY A 103 -20.10 3.19 -1.23
CA GLY A 103 -20.04 4.54 -0.65
C GLY A 103 -21.39 5.26 -0.55
N LYS A 104 -22.46 4.69 -1.11
CA LYS A 104 -23.79 5.32 -1.10
C LYS A 104 -24.57 4.88 0.13
N VAL A 105 -25.04 5.85 0.90
CA VAL A 105 -26.03 5.60 1.94
C VAL A 105 -27.34 5.21 1.26
N SER A 106 -27.98 4.13 1.70
CA SER A 106 -29.30 3.73 1.18
C SER A 106 -30.30 4.89 1.30
N SER A 107 -31.17 5.04 0.30
CA SER A 107 -32.16 6.13 0.23
C SER A 107 -32.94 6.28 1.52
N ASP A 108 -33.35 5.16 2.11
CA ASP A 108 -34.18 5.13 3.30
C ASP A 108 -33.44 5.65 4.54
N ILE A 109 -32.13 5.38 4.63
CA ILE A 109 -31.27 5.91 5.71
C ILE A 109 -30.96 7.38 5.45
N ALA A 110 -30.72 7.77 4.19
CA ALA A 110 -30.47 9.16 3.84
C ALA A 110 -31.69 10.05 4.14
N GLU A 111 -32.90 9.57 3.84
CA GLU A 111 -34.15 10.24 4.21
C GLU A 111 -34.30 10.33 5.73
N LYS A 112 -34.05 9.23 6.46
CA LYS A 112 -34.07 9.27 7.94
C LYS A 112 -33.08 10.28 8.50
N ILE A 113 -31.86 10.38 7.98
CA ILE A 113 -30.87 11.38 8.39
C ILE A 113 -31.36 12.80 8.10
N LEU A 114 -31.95 13.02 6.92
CA LEU A 114 -32.51 14.31 6.52
C LEU A 114 -33.65 14.76 7.44
N TYR A 115 -34.51 13.83 7.84
CA TYR A 115 -35.66 14.10 8.71
C TYR A 115 -35.40 13.93 10.21
N GLN A 116 -34.21 13.48 10.65
CA GLN A 116 -33.86 13.34 12.06
C GLN A 116 -33.58 14.69 12.75
N HIS A 117 -33.29 15.73 11.98
CA HIS A 117 -33.05 17.08 12.48
C HIS A 117 -33.93 18.13 11.78
N PRO A 118 -35.27 18.05 11.90
CA PRO A 118 -36.12 19.12 11.40
C PRO A 118 -35.84 20.40 12.21
N CYS A 119 -35.84 21.55 11.53
CA CYS A 119 -35.77 22.87 12.14
C CYS A 119 -34.46 23.24 12.86
N ARG A 120 -33.30 22.80 12.34
CA ARG A 120 -31.98 23.27 12.84
C ARG A 120 -31.72 24.76 12.61
N LEU A 121 -32.32 25.33 11.57
CA LEU A 121 -32.21 26.75 11.26
C LEU A 121 -33.31 27.51 12.00
N SER A 122 -32.94 28.65 12.59
CA SER A 122 -33.86 29.54 13.31
C SER A 122 -35.03 30.05 12.45
N ARG A 123 -34.88 30.03 11.11
CA ARG A 123 -35.94 30.36 10.15
C ARG A 123 -37.02 29.28 10.01
N ASP A 124 -36.70 28.02 10.28
CA ASP A 124 -37.62 26.89 10.08
C ASP A 124 -38.47 26.60 11.33
N VAL A 125 -38.09 27.20 12.47
CA VAL A 125 -38.88 27.14 13.71
C VAL A 125 -40.12 28.02 13.53
N LYS A 126 -41.29 27.39 13.41
CA LYS A 126 -42.57 28.10 13.50
C LYS A 126 -42.63 28.79 14.87
N GLN A 127 -42.52 30.10 14.90
CA GLN A 127 -42.68 30.88 16.12
C GLN A 127 -44.08 30.62 16.66
N LYS A 128 -44.18 29.98 17.82
CA LYS A 128 -45.45 29.89 18.56
C LYS A 128 -45.85 31.33 18.87
N SER A 129 -47.06 31.72 18.46
CA SER A 129 -47.66 32.99 18.89
C SER A 129 -47.56 33.03 20.41
N LYS A 130 -46.97 34.10 20.95
CA LYS A 130 -46.94 34.33 22.39
C LYS A 130 -48.39 34.33 22.84
N GLU A 131 -48.79 33.32 23.60
CA GLU A 131 -50.03 33.38 24.34
C GLU A 131 -49.85 34.53 25.33
N ASP A 132 -50.76 35.50 25.31
CA ASP A 132 -50.75 36.59 26.27
C ASP A 132 -50.78 35.95 27.66
N GLU A 133 -49.69 36.10 28.42
CA GLU A 133 -49.59 35.59 29.77
C GLU A 133 -50.72 36.24 30.59
N SER A 134 -51.78 35.46 30.80
CA SER A 134 -52.88 35.81 31.69
C SER A 134 -52.30 36.00 33.08
N THR A 135 -52.02 37.25 33.45
CA THR A 135 -51.60 37.58 34.81
C THR A 135 -52.69 37.10 35.77
N PRO A 136 -52.34 36.38 36.84
CA PRO A 136 -53.34 35.83 37.77
C PRO A 136 -54.05 36.92 38.58
N PHE A 137 -53.58 38.16 38.50
CA PHE A 137 -54.14 39.31 39.19
C PHE A 137 -55.13 40.05 38.30
N SER A 138 -56.34 40.25 38.82
CA SER A 138 -57.34 41.15 38.22
C SER A 138 -57.22 42.55 38.82
N GLU A 139 -57.72 43.56 38.11
CA GLU A 139 -57.82 44.95 38.61
C GLU A 139 -58.43 45.02 40.04
N LYS A 140 -59.39 44.14 40.33
CA LYS A 140 -60.05 44.04 41.65
C LYS A 140 -59.11 43.61 42.78
N ASP A 141 -58.07 42.84 42.47
CA ASP A 141 -57.07 42.42 43.46
C ASP A 141 -56.17 43.59 43.85
N PHE A 142 -55.90 44.51 42.92
CA PHE A 142 -55.18 45.74 43.20
C PHE A 142 -56.00 46.73 44.05
N GLU A 143 -57.32 46.81 43.83
CA GLU A 143 -58.20 47.63 44.66
C GLU A 143 -58.24 47.12 46.11
N LYS A 144 -58.35 45.80 46.32
CA LYS A 144 -58.29 45.19 47.65
C LYS A 144 -56.95 45.43 48.32
N PHE A 145 -55.85 45.22 47.59
CA PHE A 145 -54.52 45.48 48.11
C PHE A 145 -54.35 46.94 48.56
N ALA A 146 -54.85 47.91 47.79
CA ALA A 146 -54.78 49.33 48.16
C ALA A 146 -55.59 49.65 49.44
N GLN A 147 -56.76 49.03 49.60
CA GLN A 147 -57.56 49.17 50.83
C GLN A 147 -56.86 48.56 52.05
N ASP A 148 -56.35 47.33 51.93
CA ASP A 148 -55.63 46.66 53.01
C ASP A 148 -54.37 47.44 53.40
N TYR A 149 -53.61 47.91 52.40
CA TYR A 149 -52.38 48.68 52.61
C TYR A 149 -52.63 50.00 53.35
N THR A 150 -53.69 50.72 53.00
CA THR A 150 -54.05 51.98 53.67
C THR A 150 -54.68 51.78 55.04
N SER A 151 -55.37 50.65 55.27
CA SER A 151 -55.93 50.27 56.58
C SER A 151 -54.86 49.85 57.60
N SER A 152 -53.75 49.27 57.14
CA SER A 152 -52.62 48.85 57.98
C SER A 152 -51.63 49.99 58.30
N SER A 153 -51.82 51.18 57.72
CA SER A 153 -50.96 52.37 57.88
C SER A 153 -51.49 53.36 58.94
N ARG A 154 -52.43 52.96 59.79
CA ARG A 154 -52.94 53.77 60.92
C ARG A 154 -52.73 53.09 62.25
#